data_AF-Q99IV5-F1
#
_entry.id   AF-Q99IV5-F1
#
_cell.length_a   1.000
_cell.length_b   1.000
_cell.length_c   1.000
_cell.angle_alpha   90.00
_cell.angle_beta   90.00
_cell.angle_gamma   90.00
#
_symmetry.space_group_name_H-M   'P 1'
#
loop_
_entity.id
_entity.type
_entity.pdbx_description
1 polymer ?
#
loop_
_entity_poly.entity_id
_entity_poly.type
_entity_poly.pdbx_seq_one_letter_code
_entity_poly.pdbx_strand_id
1 'polypeptide(L)'
;MSQKIDDILQILGGIRNGYLGGKPEPLRTVRVRVVRRIAQQRHADYQAIADAYIRRLAPDISRTPAFDRLVEEWLASGSSALERVLENHAIDLNDPARIREFFMSAA
;
A
#
# COMPACT_ATOMS: atom_id res chain seq x y z
N MET A 1 -17.36 -3.67 -5.85
CA MET A 1 -16.20 -3.30 -5.00
C MET A 1 -14.93 -3.66 -5.72
N SER A 2 -13.90 -2.81 -5.71
CA SER A 2 -12.64 -3.10 -6.40
C SER A 2 -11.70 -3.92 -5.51
N GLN A 3 -11.55 -5.22 -5.79
CA GLN A 3 -10.55 -6.08 -5.14
C GLN A 3 -9.13 -5.49 -5.22
N LYS A 4 -8.87 -4.68 -6.25
CA LYS A 4 -7.61 -3.98 -6.44
C LYS A 4 -7.32 -3.00 -5.30
N ILE A 5 -8.26 -2.11 -4.95
CA ILE A 5 -8.05 -1.09 -3.92
C ILE A 5 -7.91 -1.76 -2.56
N ASP A 6 -8.75 -2.72 -2.25
CA ASP A 6 -8.70 -3.48 -1.00
C ASP A 6 -7.36 -4.19 -0.78
N ASP A 7 -6.82 -4.83 -1.82
CA ASP A 7 -5.52 -5.49 -1.75
C ASP A 7 -4.40 -4.48 -1.45
N ILE A 8 -4.46 -3.30 -2.05
CA ILE A 8 -3.47 -2.24 -1.83
C ILE A 8 -3.60 -1.67 -0.41
N LEU A 9 -4.81 -1.36 0.05
CA LEU A 9 -5.07 -0.87 1.40
C LEU A 9 -4.66 -1.89 2.47
N GLN A 10 -4.83 -3.19 2.21
CA GLN A 10 -4.35 -4.23 3.13
C GLN A 10 -2.82 -4.20 3.27
N ILE A 11 -2.09 -4.06 2.16
CA ILE A 11 -0.63 -3.92 2.17
C ILE A 11 -0.22 -2.66 2.94
N LEU A 12 -0.85 -1.53 2.64
CA LEU A 12 -0.55 -0.25 3.31
C LEU A 12 -0.84 -0.30 4.80
N GLY A 13 -1.96 -0.91 5.22
CA GLY A 13 -2.30 -1.08 6.63
C GLY A 13 -1.29 -1.98 7.34
N GLY A 14 -0.83 -3.05 6.69
CA GLY A 14 0.24 -3.89 7.21
C GLY A 14 1.57 -3.15 7.37
N ILE A 15 1.92 -2.31 6.39
CA ILE A 15 3.15 -1.49 6.45
C ILE A 15 3.03 -0.45 7.57
N ARG A 16 1.92 0.30 7.65
CA ARG A 16 1.65 1.28 8.71
C ARG A 16 1.80 0.67 10.10
N ASN A 17 1.24 -0.51 10.31
CA ASN A 17 1.30 -1.20 11.61
C ASN A 17 2.70 -1.76 11.93
N GLY A 18 3.50 -2.08 10.91
CA GLY A 18 4.85 -2.62 11.07
C GLY A 18 5.96 -1.58 11.08
N TYR A 19 5.71 -0.39 10.50
CA TYR A 19 6.67 0.70 10.39
C TYR A 19 6.57 1.59 11.63
N LEU A 20 7.44 1.30 12.60
CA LEU A 20 7.56 2.12 13.80
C LEU A 20 8.56 3.24 13.51
N GLY A 21 8.06 4.48 13.37
CA GLY A 21 8.89 5.67 13.22
C GLY A 21 9.96 5.72 14.33
N GLY A 22 11.23 5.79 13.94
CA GLY A 22 12.37 5.78 14.86
C GLY A 22 13.08 4.44 15.04
N LYS A 23 12.57 3.33 14.48
CA LYS A 23 13.39 2.11 14.32
C LYS A 23 14.20 2.19 13.03
N PRO A 24 15.46 1.73 13.03
CA PRO A 24 16.30 1.74 11.83
C PRO A 24 15.90 0.68 10.78
N GLU A 25 14.70 0.09 10.89
CA GLU A 25 14.27 -0.95 9.94
C GLU A 25 13.85 -0.28 8.62
N PRO A 26 14.49 -0.65 7.49
CA PRO A 26 14.12 -0.08 6.19
C PRO A 26 12.67 -0.44 5.81
N LEU A 27 11.94 0.50 5.19
CA LEU A 27 10.57 0.25 4.72
C LEU A 27 10.47 -1.01 3.85
N ARG A 28 11.48 -1.25 3.01
CA ARG A 28 11.60 -2.46 2.19
C ARG A 28 11.44 -3.73 3.01
N THR A 29 12.08 -3.82 4.18
CA THR A 29 12.04 -5.00 5.05
C THR A 29 10.64 -5.20 5.63
N VAL A 30 10.01 -4.11 6.10
CA VAL A 30 8.63 -4.12 6.59
C VAL A 30 7.68 -4.58 5.49
N ARG A 31 7.76 -3.98 4.30
CA ARG A 31 6.92 -4.36 3.17
C ARG A 31 7.09 -5.82 2.78
N VAL A 32 8.32 -6.34 2.67
CA VAL A 32 8.56 -7.75 2.34
C VAL A 32 7.91 -8.67 3.38
N ARG A 33 8.02 -8.33 4.67
CA ARG A 33 7.35 -9.08 5.75
C ARG A 33 5.83 -9.06 5.60
N VAL A 34 5.25 -7.91 5.32
CA VAL A 34 3.80 -7.73 5.12
C VAL A 34 3.31 -8.54 3.91
N VAL A 35 3.98 -8.41 2.77
CA VAL A 35 3.63 -9.15 1.55
C VAL A 35 3.70 -10.66 1.78
N ARG A 36 4.75 -11.15 2.47
CA ARG A 36 4.86 -12.57 2.84
C ARG A 36 3.72 -13.03 3.73
N ARG A 37 3.33 -12.21 4.73
CA ARG A 37 2.20 -12.53 5.61
C ARG A 37 0.88 -12.62 4.84
N ILE A 38 0.63 -11.67 3.95
CA ILE A 38 -0.58 -11.67 3.11
C ILE A 38 -0.59 -12.89 2.18
N ALA A 39 0.55 -13.21 1.57
CA ALA A 39 0.69 -14.40 0.73
C ALA A 39 0.38 -15.69 1.50
N GLN A 40 0.90 -15.83 2.72
CA GLN A 40 0.59 -16.96 3.61
C GLN A 40 -0.91 -17.04 3.93
N GLN A 41 -1.54 -15.93 4.29
CA GLN A 41 -2.98 -15.87 4.58
C GLN A 41 -3.86 -16.25 3.39
N ARG A 42 -3.38 -15.97 2.18
CA ARG A 42 -4.09 -16.24 0.93
C ARG A 42 -3.69 -17.56 0.28
N HIS A 43 -2.81 -18.35 0.91
CA HIS A 43 -2.21 -19.55 0.32
C HIS A 43 -1.64 -19.30 -1.09
N ALA A 44 -1.05 -18.12 -1.30
CA ALA A 44 -0.54 -17.65 -2.58
C ALA A 44 0.99 -17.53 -2.56
N ASP A 45 1.61 -17.51 -3.75
CA ASP A 45 3.02 -17.18 -3.88
C ASP A 45 3.28 -15.71 -3.53
N TYR A 46 4.31 -15.46 -2.73
CA TYR A 46 4.72 -14.12 -2.36
C TYR A 46 5.11 -13.28 -3.59
N GLN A 47 5.72 -13.88 -4.61
CA GLN A 47 6.10 -13.17 -5.84
C GLN A 47 4.86 -12.69 -6.58
N ALA A 48 3.83 -13.54 -6.66
CA ALA A 48 2.56 -13.17 -7.28
C ALA A 48 1.90 -11.97 -6.58
N ILE A 49 1.89 -11.94 -5.25
CA ILE A 49 1.38 -10.78 -4.49
C ILE A 49 2.26 -9.55 -4.76
N ALA A 50 3.59 -9.69 -4.68
CA ALA A 50 4.53 -8.59 -4.86
C ALA A 50 4.40 -7.92 -6.25
N ASP A 51 4.22 -8.71 -7.29
CA ASP A 51 4.06 -8.21 -8.65
C ASP A 51 2.65 -7.70 -8.93
N ALA A 52 1.63 -8.28 -8.29
CA ALA A 52 0.24 -7.91 -8.55
C ALA A 52 -0.06 -6.47 -8.09
N TYR A 53 0.36 -6.06 -6.89
CA TYR A 53 0.01 -4.74 -6.39
C TYR A 53 0.71 -3.62 -7.18
N ILE A 54 1.97 -3.82 -7.59
CA ILE A 54 2.68 -2.85 -8.45
C ILE A 54 2.05 -2.77 -9.84
N ARG A 55 1.77 -3.91 -10.47
CA ARG A 55 1.13 -3.91 -11.80
C ARG A 55 -0.21 -3.18 -11.80
N ARG A 56 -0.97 -3.31 -10.71
CA ARG A 56 -2.27 -2.65 -10.56
C ARG A 56 -2.16 -1.13 -10.40
N LEU A 57 -1.03 -0.62 -9.93
CA LEU A 57 -0.79 0.82 -9.76
C LEU A 57 -0.12 1.46 -10.99
N ALA A 58 0.12 0.71 -12.06
CA ALA A 58 0.56 1.31 -13.32
C ALA A 58 -0.58 2.12 -13.96
N PRO A 59 -0.28 3.22 -14.67
CA PRO A 59 1.06 3.76 -14.94
C PRO A 59 1.65 4.63 -13.81
N ASP A 60 0.84 5.09 -12.85
CA ASP A 60 1.24 6.09 -11.84
C ASP A 60 2.39 5.59 -10.94
N ILE A 61 2.41 4.30 -10.62
CA ILE A 61 3.50 3.62 -9.92
C ILE A 61 3.87 2.36 -10.68
N SER A 62 4.98 2.42 -11.41
CA SER A 62 5.46 1.31 -12.24
C SER A 62 6.44 0.38 -11.53
N ARG A 63 7.02 0.80 -10.39
CA ARG A 63 8.08 0.06 -9.72
C ARG A 63 8.01 0.15 -8.20
N THR A 64 8.37 -0.96 -7.59
CA THR A 64 8.55 -1.21 -6.15
C THR A 64 9.26 -0.07 -5.37
N PRO A 65 10.36 0.54 -5.86
CA PRO A 65 10.99 1.66 -5.14
C PRO A 65 10.20 2.98 -5.19
N ALA A 66 9.45 3.23 -6.28
CA ALA A 66 8.59 4.41 -6.38
C ALA A 66 7.40 4.30 -5.42
N PHE A 67 6.84 3.10 -5.29
CA PHE A 67 5.87 2.79 -4.25
C PHE A 67 6.43 3.07 -2.84
N ASP A 68 7.61 2.52 -2.54
CA ASP A 68 8.24 2.69 -1.21
C ASP A 68 8.42 4.16 -0.85
N ARG A 69 8.89 4.98 -1.81
CA ARG A 69 9.07 6.42 -1.58
C ARG A 69 7.77 7.12 -1.21
N LEU A 70 6.68 6.86 -1.91
CA LEU A 70 5.38 7.47 -1.62
C LEU A 70 4.83 7.04 -0.25
N VAL A 71 5.07 5.78 0.12
CA VAL A 71 4.70 5.27 1.44
C VAL A 71 5.55 5.91 2.54
N GLU A 72 6.86 6.07 2.33
CA GLU A 72 7.74 6.78 3.27
C GLU A 72 7.32 8.24 3.46
N GLU A 73 7.05 8.96 2.36
CA GLU A 73 6.57 10.35 2.42
C GLU A 73 5.23 10.45 3.14
N TRP A 74 4.30 9.52 2.88
CA TRP A 74 3.03 9.45 3.62
C TRP A 74 3.24 9.21 5.12
N LEU A 75 4.06 8.21 5.50
CA LEU A 75 4.29 7.86 6.90
C LEU A 75 5.12 8.90 7.66
N ALA A 76 6.01 9.62 6.99
CA ALA A 76 6.90 10.59 7.62
C ALA A 76 6.28 11.98 7.77
N SER A 77 5.51 12.45 6.78
CA SER A 77 5.00 13.82 6.74
C SER A 77 3.50 13.94 6.47
N GLY A 78 2.78 12.83 6.34
CA GLY A 78 1.35 12.85 6.00
C GLY A 78 1.09 13.27 4.55
N SER A 79 2.05 13.07 3.65
CA SER A 79 1.89 13.40 2.23
C SER A 79 0.65 12.73 1.63
N SER A 80 -0.19 13.53 0.95
CA SER A 80 -1.39 13.06 0.23
C SER A 80 -1.10 12.54 -1.18
N ALA A 81 0.17 12.51 -1.60
CA ALA A 81 0.55 12.04 -2.94
C ALA A 81 0.13 10.58 -3.17
N LEU A 82 0.33 9.71 -2.18
CA LEU A 82 -0.09 8.31 -2.27
C LEU A 82 -1.62 8.18 -2.33
N GLU A 83 -2.34 8.93 -1.49
CA GLU A 83 -3.81 8.96 -1.48
C GLU A 83 -4.36 9.33 -2.87
N ARG A 84 -3.86 10.40 -3.48
CA ARG A 84 -4.27 10.86 -4.82
C ARG A 84 -4.01 9.82 -5.91
N VAL A 85 -2.87 9.12 -5.85
CA VAL A 85 -2.61 8.02 -6.79
C VAL A 85 -3.66 6.92 -6.64
N LEU A 86 -4.05 6.56 -5.43
CA LEU A 86 -5.10 5.55 -5.22
C LEU A 86 -6.46 6.05 -5.70
N GLU A 87 -6.79 7.33 -5.49
CA GLU A 87 -8.02 7.94 -6.00
C GLU A 87 -8.11 7.88 -7.54
N ASN A 88 -7.00 8.10 -8.26
CA ASN A 88 -6.94 7.93 -9.72
C ASN A 88 -7.22 6.49 -10.19
N HIS A 89 -6.99 5.53 -9.30
CA HIS A 89 -7.17 4.11 -9.54
C HIS A 89 -8.49 3.56 -8.99
N ALA A 90 -9.33 4.41 -8.39
CA ALA A 90 -10.68 4.06 -7.98
C ALA A 90 -11.52 3.68 -9.20
N ILE A 91 -12.19 2.53 -9.13
CA ILE A 91 -13.06 2.03 -10.22
C ILE A 91 -14.50 1.93 -9.72
N ASP A 92 -14.68 1.61 -8.44
CA ASP A 92 -15.98 1.55 -7.79
C ASP A 92 -16.36 2.91 -7.18
N LEU A 93 -17.66 3.21 -7.16
CA LEU A 93 -18.23 4.39 -6.51
C LEU A 93 -17.84 4.51 -5.03
N ASN A 94 -17.58 3.38 -4.37
CA ASN A 94 -17.21 3.34 -2.94
C ASN A 94 -15.69 3.44 -2.69
N ASP A 95 -14.86 3.26 -3.71
CA ASP A 95 -13.40 3.26 -3.54
C ASP A 95 -12.87 4.59 -2.98
N PRO A 96 -13.32 5.79 -3.45
CA PRO A 96 -12.81 7.06 -2.94
C PRO A 96 -13.11 7.28 -1.46
N ALA A 97 -14.32 6.90 -0.99
CA ALA A 97 -14.70 7.04 0.40
C ALA A 97 -13.81 6.18 1.32
N ARG A 98 -13.53 4.95 0.90
CA ARG A 98 -12.66 4.02 1.64
C ARG A 98 -11.20 4.44 1.65
N ILE A 99 -10.70 4.94 0.53
CA ILE A 99 -9.35 5.51 0.44
C ILE A 99 -9.25 6.62 1.48
N ARG A 100 -10.15 7.61 1.45
CA ARG A 100 -10.14 8.71 2.42
C ARG A 100 -10.22 8.22 3.87
N GLU A 101 -11.12 7.29 4.19
CA GLU A 101 -11.24 6.72 5.54
C GLU A 101 -9.93 6.07 6.01
N PHE A 102 -9.24 5.34 5.12
CA PHE A 102 -7.96 4.71 5.43
C PHE A 102 -6.87 5.74 5.78
N PHE A 103 -6.80 6.86 5.05
CA PHE A 103 -5.82 7.93 5.29
C PHE A 103 -6.20 8.84 6.46
N MET A 104 -7.49 9.09 6.70
CA MET A 104 -7.98 9.86 7.86
C MET A 104 -7.79 9.13 9.18
N SER A 105 -7.98 7.81 9.21
CA SER A 105 -7.71 6.98 10.39
C SER A 105 -6.21 6.85 10.73
N ALA A 106 -5.34 7.44 9.92
CA ALA A 106 -3.89 7.47 10.14
C ALA A 106 -3.39 8.77 10.77
N ALA A 107 -4.25 9.79 10.91
CA ALA A 107 -3.93 11.11 11.46
C ALA A 107 -4.23 11.23 12.95
#